data_AF-A0A3M1D6C0-F1
#
_entry.id   AF-A0A3M1D6C0-F1
#
_cell.length_a   1.000
_cell.length_b   1.000
_cell.length_c   1.000
_cell.angle_alpha   90.00
_cell.angle_beta   90.00
_cell.angle_gamma   90.00
#
_symmetry.space_group_name_H-M   'P 1'
#
loop_
_entity.id
_entity.type
_entity.pdbx_description
1 polymer ?
#
loop_
_entity_poly.entity_id
_entity_poly.type
_entity_poly.pdbx_seq_one_letter_code
_entity_poly.pdbx_strand_id
1 'polypeptide(L)'
;TGASFVDHGDGTGTFTWIPSYVQSGSYMVTFYATDAGSAMDSEAVNIIVMEAGNQAPQMDPIGPKSVKSGDTLDFLVTATDPEGVTPIFVALPLPPGSIFTDHGNGTATFHWEPGDPDIGSYSVKFFATDGSLSDSEVVSIVVRDSASCCIGSAGNINGDPGDVMDVGDLTFLIDHLFISFKPLTCPEEGNINGDPAGTVDVGDLTALIDALFISFAPPAPCQ
;
A
#
# COMPACT_ATOMS: atom_id res chain seq x y z
N THR A 1 -16.65 -17.47 -28.13
CA THR A 1 -16.45 -16.12 -28.72
C THR A 1 -14.97 -15.95 -29.06
N GLY A 2 -14.60 -15.00 -29.92
CA GLY A 2 -13.20 -14.78 -30.33
C GLY A 2 -12.73 -15.56 -31.58
N ALA A 3 -13.63 -16.28 -32.24
CA ALA A 3 -13.38 -16.87 -33.54
C ALA A 3 -13.78 -15.87 -34.65
N SER A 4 -13.07 -15.91 -35.77
CA SER A 4 -13.35 -15.12 -36.97
C SER A 4 -13.19 -15.98 -38.22
N PHE A 5 -13.89 -15.61 -39.28
CA PHE A 5 -13.77 -16.23 -40.59
C PHE A 5 -13.66 -15.13 -41.64
N VAL A 6 -12.70 -15.27 -42.54
CA VAL A 6 -12.48 -14.37 -43.69
C VAL A 6 -12.59 -15.18 -44.96
N ASP A 7 -13.53 -14.82 -45.82
CA ASP A 7 -13.58 -15.30 -47.21
C ASP A 7 -12.65 -14.43 -48.07
N HIS A 8 -11.80 -15.06 -48.88
CA HIS A 8 -10.85 -14.37 -49.75
C HIS A 8 -11.37 -14.15 -51.16
N GLY A 9 -12.54 -14.72 -51.51
CA GLY A 9 -13.18 -14.54 -52.82
C GLY A 9 -12.48 -15.26 -53.97
N ASP A 10 -11.49 -16.10 -53.68
CA ASP A 10 -10.70 -16.88 -54.65
C ASP A 10 -10.97 -18.40 -54.51
N GLY A 11 -12.02 -18.76 -53.77
CA GLY A 11 -12.33 -20.15 -53.42
C GLY A 11 -11.65 -20.63 -52.15
N THR A 12 -10.96 -19.75 -51.41
CA THR A 12 -10.38 -20.05 -50.11
C THR A 12 -10.97 -19.17 -49.00
N GLY A 13 -10.96 -19.69 -47.77
CA GLY A 13 -11.34 -18.94 -46.58
C GLY A 13 -10.41 -19.28 -45.41
N THR A 14 -10.31 -18.38 -44.45
CA THR A 14 -9.48 -18.55 -43.25
C THR A 14 -10.32 -18.42 -42.00
N PHE A 15 -10.41 -19.51 -41.25
CA PHE A 15 -10.92 -19.51 -39.87
C PHE A 15 -9.77 -19.24 -38.91
N THR A 16 -9.92 -18.25 -38.02
CA THR A 16 -8.95 -17.96 -36.96
C THR A 16 -9.65 -17.97 -35.62
N TRP A 17 -9.11 -18.73 -34.66
CA TRP A 17 -9.59 -18.76 -33.29
C TRP A 17 -8.43 -18.97 -32.32
N ILE A 18 -8.32 -18.10 -31.33
CA ILE A 18 -7.40 -18.23 -30.20
C ILE A 18 -8.27 -18.46 -28.96
N PRO A 19 -8.56 -19.72 -28.59
CA PRO A 19 -9.36 -20.01 -27.41
C PRO A 19 -8.63 -19.63 -26.13
N SER A 20 -9.35 -19.12 -25.13
CA SER A 20 -8.85 -19.01 -23.76
C SER A 20 -8.93 -20.35 -23.02
N TYR A 21 -8.25 -20.46 -21.88
CA TYR A 21 -8.24 -21.67 -21.06
C TYR A 21 -9.64 -22.09 -20.57
N VAL A 22 -10.58 -21.15 -20.35
CA VAL A 22 -12.01 -21.45 -20.06
C VAL A 22 -12.82 -21.97 -21.26
N GLN A 23 -12.24 -22.02 -22.47
CA GLN A 23 -12.93 -22.45 -23.69
C GLN A 23 -12.58 -23.87 -24.11
N SER A 24 -11.98 -24.67 -23.23
CA SER A 24 -11.82 -26.09 -23.42
C SER A 24 -13.16 -26.79 -23.69
N GLY A 25 -13.14 -27.84 -24.52
CA GLY A 25 -14.34 -28.56 -24.95
C GLY A 25 -14.39 -28.86 -26.44
N SER A 26 -15.51 -29.45 -26.87
CA SER A 26 -15.75 -29.85 -28.26
C SER A 26 -16.74 -28.90 -28.92
N TYR A 27 -16.38 -28.35 -30.08
CA TYR A 27 -17.15 -27.37 -30.81
C TYR A 27 -17.43 -27.89 -32.21
N MET A 28 -18.71 -28.07 -32.53
CA MET A 28 -19.12 -28.40 -33.89
C MET A 28 -19.32 -27.11 -34.68
N VAL A 29 -18.43 -26.86 -35.63
CA VAL A 29 -18.45 -25.67 -36.50
C VAL A 29 -18.87 -26.09 -37.89
N THR A 30 -19.97 -25.53 -38.38
CA THR A 30 -20.42 -25.77 -39.76
C THR A 30 -19.94 -24.64 -40.66
N PHE A 31 -19.16 -24.99 -41.69
CA PHE A 31 -18.76 -24.08 -42.76
C PHE A 31 -19.74 -24.21 -43.91
N TYR A 32 -20.11 -23.09 -44.52
CA TYR A 32 -21.03 -23.03 -45.65
C TYR A 32 -20.31 -22.44 -46.86
N ALA A 33 -20.51 -23.05 -48.02
CA ALA A 33 -20.07 -22.52 -49.31
C ALA A 33 -21.31 -22.28 -50.18
N THR A 34 -21.40 -21.11 -50.81
CA THR A 34 -22.54 -20.75 -51.67
C THR A 34 -22.04 -20.22 -53.00
N ASP A 35 -22.77 -20.54 -54.08
CA ASP A 35 -22.52 -19.97 -55.40
C ASP A 35 -23.51 -18.83 -55.74
N ALA A 36 -23.26 -18.15 -56.87
CA ALA A 36 -24.11 -17.07 -57.37
C ALA A 36 -25.55 -17.52 -57.73
N GLY A 37 -25.78 -18.83 -57.87
CA GLY A 37 -27.08 -19.45 -58.11
C GLY A 37 -27.86 -19.77 -56.83
N SER A 38 -27.33 -19.39 -55.66
CA SER A 38 -27.90 -19.70 -54.34
C SER A 38 -27.90 -21.19 -53.97
N ALA A 39 -27.12 -22.03 -54.65
CA ALA A 39 -26.84 -23.36 -54.15
C ALA A 39 -25.90 -23.26 -52.94
N MET A 40 -26.17 -24.05 -51.90
CA MET A 40 -25.40 -24.06 -50.66
C MET A 40 -24.93 -25.48 -50.36
N ASP A 41 -23.64 -25.62 -50.09
CA ASP A 41 -23.04 -26.82 -49.51
C ASP A 41 -22.52 -26.50 -48.10
N SER A 42 -22.42 -27.51 -47.25
CA SER A 42 -21.98 -27.32 -45.86
C SER A 42 -21.19 -28.51 -45.32
N GLU A 43 -20.13 -28.22 -44.58
CA GLU A 43 -19.30 -29.23 -43.92
C GLU A 43 -19.21 -28.94 -42.42
N ALA A 44 -19.38 -29.97 -41.59
CA ALA A 44 -19.30 -29.86 -40.14
C ALA A 44 -17.95 -30.36 -39.63
N VAL A 45 -17.16 -29.45 -39.06
CA VAL A 45 -15.85 -29.75 -38.47
C VAL A 45 -15.97 -29.78 -36.96
N ASN A 46 -15.53 -30.87 -36.35
CA ASN A 46 -15.39 -30.93 -34.90
C ASN A 46 -14.03 -30.38 -34.48
N ILE A 47 -14.03 -29.27 -33.75
CA ILE A 47 -12.83 -28.66 -33.17
C ILE A 47 -12.78 -28.99 -31.68
N ILE A 48 -11.68 -29.58 -31.24
CA ILE A 48 -11.47 -29.94 -29.82
C ILE A 48 -10.44 -28.97 -29.24
N VAL A 49 -10.86 -28.17 -28.26
CA VAL A 49 -9.97 -27.36 -27.43
C VAL A 49 -9.60 -28.17 -26.20
N MET A 50 -8.31 -28.45 -26.04
CA MET A 50 -7.80 -29.22 -24.90
C MET A 50 -7.81 -28.37 -23.63
N GLU A 51 -8.06 -29.02 -22.49
CA GLU A 51 -7.92 -28.39 -21.17
C GLU A 51 -6.48 -27.90 -20.96
N ALA A 52 -6.32 -26.65 -20.53
CA ALA A 52 -5.01 -26.08 -20.18
C ALA A 52 -4.59 -26.40 -18.73
N GLY A 53 -5.47 -27.03 -17.95
CA GLY A 53 -5.31 -27.23 -16.51
C GLY A 53 -5.61 -25.96 -15.71
N ASN A 54 -5.43 -26.05 -14.40
CA ASN A 54 -5.64 -24.96 -13.45
C ASN A 54 -4.68 -23.79 -13.74
N GLN A 55 -5.19 -22.58 -13.86
CA GLN A 55 -4.40 -21.36 -13.91
C GLN A 55 -4.13 -20.83 -12.50
N ALA A 56 -3.12 -19.99 -12.34
CA ALA A 56 -2.92 -19.31 -11.06
C ALA A 56 -3.90 -18.12 -10.93
N PRO A 57 -4.28 -17.73 -9.70
CA PRO A 57 -4.93 -16.46 -9.48
C PRO A 57 -4.08 -15.32 -10.03
N GLN A 58 -4.72 -14.26 -10.51
CA GLN A 58 -4.05 -13.05 -10.96
C GLN A 58 -4.29 -11.93 -9.95
N MET A 59 -3.22 -11.42 -9.33
CA MET A 59 -3.30 -10.25 -8.45
C MET A 59 -3.39 -8.96 -9.26
N ASP A 60 -4.15 -7.98 -8.75
CA ASP A 60 -4.08 -6.62 -9.24
C ASP A 60 -2.82 -5.93 -8.69
N PRO A 61 -2.14 -5.06 -9.47
CA PRO A 61 -0.93 -4.38 -9.02
C PRO A 61 -1.16 -3.56 -7.74
N ILE A 62 -0.46 -3.92 -6.66
CA ILE A 62 -0.58 -3.21 -5.38
C ILE A 62 0.20 -1.89 -5.42
N GLY A 63 1.40 -1.94 -6.00
CA GLY A 63 2.35 -0.83 -6.09
C GLY A 63 3.00 -0.45 -4.75
N PRO A 64 4.10 0.33 -4.77
CA PRO A 64 4.76 0.79 -3.55
C PRO A 64 3.85 1.70 -2.71
N LYS A 65 4.03 1.68 -1.39
CA LYS A 65 3.27 2.49 -0.43
C LYS A 65 4.19 3.37 0.41
N SER A 66 3.66 4.47 0.92
CA SER A 66 4.32 5.27 1.93
C SER A 66 3.31 5.89 2.89
N VAL A 67 3.70 6.03 4.15
CA VAL A 67 2.89 6.61 5.23
C VAL A 67 3.83 7.40 6.16
N LYS A 68 3.31 8.35 6.91
CA LYS A 68 4.07 9.04 7.96
C LYS A 68 3.93 8.28 9.28
N SER A 69 4.89 8.42 10.19
CA SER A 69 4.69 7.97 11.58
C SER A 69 3.46 8.67 12.18
N GLY A 70 2.66 7.95 12.95
CA GLY A 70 1.42 8.43 13.56
C GLY A 70 0.19 8.45 12.64
N ASP A 71 0.36 8.29 11.33
CA ASP A 71 -0.73 8.16 10.36
C ASP A 71 -1.11 6.69 10.13
N THR A 72 -2.35 6.44 9.72
CA THR A 72 -2.83 5.09 9.34
C THR A 72 -2.55 4.79 7.86
N LEU A 73 -2.00 3.61 7.58
CA LEU A 73 -1.89 3.03 6.24
C LEU A 73 -2.91 1.92 6.05
N ASP A 74 -3.89 2.18 5.18
CA ASP A 74 -4.93 1.23 4.78
C ASP A 74 -4.99 1.06 3.26
N PHE A 75 -4.98 -0.18 2.78
CA PHE A 75 -5.26 -0.46 1.37
C PHE A 75 -5.84 -1.86 1.12
N LEU A 76 -6.56 -1.96 0.01
CA LEU A 76 -7.13 -3.21 -0.51
C LEU A 76 -6.11 -3.94 -1.39
N VAL A 77 -6.09 -5.26 -1.28
CA VAL A 77 -5.43 -6.18 -2.20
C VAL A 77 -6.53 -7.03 -2.84
N THR A 78 -6.48 -7.17 -4.16
CA THR A 78 -7.48 -7.91 -4.94
C THR A 78 -6.79 -8.90 -5.88
N ALA A 79 -7.48 -10.00 -6.13
CA ALA A 79 -7.05 -11.00 -7.09
C ALA A 79 -8.30 -11.69 -7.65
N THR A 80 -8.22 -12.09 -8.91
CA THR A 80 -9.24 -12.89 -9.57
C THR A 80 -8.64 -14.18 -10.04
N ASP A 81 -9.38 -15.27 -9.89
CA ASP A 81 -9.01 -16.52 -10.50
C ASP A 81 -9.71 -16.69 -11.86
N PRO A 82 -8.93 -16.90 -12.92
CA PRO A 82 -9.35 -17.40 -14.22
C PRO A 82 -10.53 -18.40 -14.26
N GLU A 83 -10.56 -19.39 -13.38
CA GLU A 83 -11.61 -20.43 -13.29
C GLU A 83 -12.75 -20.06 -12.33
N GLY A 84 -12.67 -18.90 -11.67
CA GLY A 84 -13.66 -18.41 -10.72
C GLY A 84 -13.50 -19.00 -9.31
N VAL A 85 -12.37 -19.64 -9.01
CA VAL A 85 -12.04 -20.06 -7.64
C VAL A 85 -11.73 -18.83 -6.80
N THR A 86 -12.32 -18.67 -5.62
CA THR A 86 -12.00 -17.52 -4.78
C THR A 86 -10.57 -17.62 -4.24
N PRO A 87 -9.68 -16.66 -4.54
CA PRO A 87 -8.31 -16.70 -4.03
C PRO A 87 -8.26 -16.49 -2.52
N ILE A 88 -7.31 -17.19 -1.88
CA ILE A 88 -6.94 -17.05 -0.46
C ILE A 88 -5.69 -16.19 -0.38
N PHE A 89 -5.67 -15.23 0.55
CA PHE A 89 -4.56 -14.28 0.68
C PHE A 89 -3.67 -14.55 1.89
N VAL A 90 -2.36 -14.37 1.68
CA VAL A 90 -1.33 -14.42 2.74
C VAL A 90 -0.30 -13.32 2.49
N ALA A 91 0.24 -12.70 3.55
CA ALA A 91 1.30 -11.70 3.43
C ALA A 91 2.41 -11.92 4.45
N LEU A 92 3.67 -11.91 4.01
CA LEU A 92 4.85 -12.24 4.84
C LEU A 92 6.13 -11.52 4.33
N PRO A 93 7.06 -11.10 5.21
CA PRO A 93 6.81 -10.80 6.62
C PRO A 93 5.93 -9.55 6.75
N LEU A 94 5.11 -9.49 7.80
CA LEU A 94 4.36 -8.30 8.15
C LEU A 94 5.20 -7.35 9.00
N PRO A 95 5.15 -6.02 8.78
CA PRO A 95 5.69 -5.04 9.71
C PRO A 95 5.11 -5.23 11.12
N PRO A 96 5.87 -4.93 12.19
CA PRO A 96 5.36 -4.99 13.56
C PRO A 96 4.06 -4.18 13.72
N GLY A 97 3.07 -4.76 14.39
CA GLY A 97 1.77 -4.09 14.62
C GLY A 97 0.84 -3.99 13.40
N SER A 98 1.29 -4.34 12.20
CA SER A 98 0.40 -4.40 11.02
C SER A 98 -0.49 -5.64 11.04
N ILE A 99 -1.65 -5.51 10.40
CA ILE A 99 -2.67 -6.56 10.27
C ILE A 99 -2.99 -6.75 8.79
N PHE A 100 -3.01 -8.00 8.35
CA PHE A 100 -3.49 -8.36 7.02
C PHE A 100 -4.65 -9.35 7.14
N THR A 101 -5.80 -9.00 6.58
CA THR A 101 -7.06 -9.75 6.72
C THR A 101 -7.57 -10.15 5.35
N ASP A 102 -7.69 -11.46 5.12
CA ASP A 102 -8.40 -12.02 3.98
C ASP A 102 -9.92 -12.00 4.25
N HIS A 103 -10.71 -11.51 3.31
CA HIS A 103 -12.17 -11.46 3.41
C HIS A 103 -12.87 -12.69 2.82
N GLY A 104 -12.12 -13.61 2.18
CA GLY A 104 -12.65 -14.84 1.60
C GLY A 104 -13.57 -14.59 0.40
N ASN A 105 -13.40 -13.46 -0.29
CA ASN A 105 -14.21 -13.06 -1.45
C ASN A 105 -13.36 -12.51 -2.61
N GLY A 106 -12.07 -12.85 -2.67
CA GLY A 106 -11.12 -12.33 -3.65
C GLY A 106 -10.56 -10.95 -3.29
N THR A 107 -10.78 -10.50 -2.06
CA THR A 107 -10.22 -9.26 -1.52
C THR A 107 -9.61 -9.47 -0.14
N ALA A 108 -8.60 -8.67 0.19
CA ALA A 108 -7.97 -8.62 1.50
C ALA A 108 -7.57 -7.17 1.84
N THR A 109 -7.50 -6.82 3.12
CA THR A 109 -7.05 -5.49 3.58
C THR A 109 -5.77 -5.58 4.38
N PHE A 110 -4.84 -4.68 4.06
CA PHE A 110 -3.69 -4.38 4.91
C PHE A 110 -4.00 -3.11 5.71
N HIS A 111 -3.82 -3.18 7.03
CA HIS A 111 -4.00 -2.09 7.98
C HIS A 111 -2.75 -1.95 8.86
N TRP A 112 -2.28 -0.73 9.05
CA TRP A 112 -1.12 -0.46 9.90
C TRP A 112 -1.12 0.98 10.43
N GLU A 113 -0.80 1.14 11.71
CA GLU A 113 -0.59 2.43 12.39
C GLU A 113 0.86 2.51 12.91
N PRO A 114 1.85 2.79 12.04
CA PRO A 114 3.25 2.87 12.45
C PRO A 114 3.54 4.05 13.37
N GLY A 115 4.40 3.85 14.37
CA GLY A 115 4.96 4.92 15.20
C GLY A 115 6.36 5.36 14.75
N ASP A 116 6.98 6.27 15.50
CA ASP A 116 8.36 6.71 15.24
C ASP A 116 9.40 5.58 15.26
N PRO A 117 9.28 4.54 16.13
CA PRO A 117 10.16 3.37 16.08
C PRO A 117 10.07 2.57 14.77
N ASP A 118 9.00 2.76 14.00
CA ASP A 118 8.74 2.08 12.73
C ASP A 118 9.22 2.88 11.50
N ILE A 119 9.91 4.02 11.68
CA ILE A 119 10.46 4.78 10.56
C ILE A 119 11.49 3.93 9.79
N GLY A 120 11.31 3.82 8.48
CA GLY A 120 12.17 3.00 7.64
C GLY A 120 11.49 2.44 6.41
N SER A 121 12.08 1.37 5.86
CA SER A 121 11.58 0.70 4.65
C SER A 121 11.33 -0.78 4.93
N TYR A 122 10.16 -1.24 4.52
CA TYR A 122 9.67 -2.60 4.71
C TYR A 122 9.39 -3.24 3.35
N SER A 123 9.68 -4.53 3.23
CA SER A 123 9.41 -5.31 2.03
C SER A 123 8.45 -6.43 2.40
N VAL A 124 7.18 -6.27 2.03
CA VAL A 124 6.11 -7.24 2.32
C VAL A 124 5.80 -8.01 1.05
N LYS A 125 5.82 -9.34 1.11
CA LYS A 125 5.39 -10.17 -0.02
C LYS A 125 3.96 -10.63 0.20
N PHE A 126 3.08 -10.25 -0.72
CA PHE A 126 1.68 -10.65 -0.76
C PHE A 126 1.52 -11.83 -1.72
N PHE A 127 0.64 -12.77 -1.37
CA PHE A 127 0.33 -13.97 -2.13
C PHE A 127 -1.19 -14.09 -2.29
N ALA A 128 -1.61 -14.56 -3.46
CA ALA A 128 -2.96 -15.04 -3.73
C ALA A 128 -2.88 -16.47 -4.24
N THR A 129 -3.62 -17.41 -3.64
CA THR A 129 -3.60 -18.83 -4.03
C THR A 129 -5.00 -19.42 -4.14
N ASP A 130 -5.19 -20.31 -5.10
CA ASP A 130 -6.40 -21.14 -5.25
C ASP A 130 -6.29 -22.49 -4.49
N GLY A 131 -5.21 -22.68 -3.71
CA GLY A 131 -4.89 -23.93 -3.01
C GLY A 131 -3.97 -24.89 -3.77
N SER A 132 -3.67 -24.60 -5.04
CA SER A 132 -2.78 -25.39 -5.91
C SER A 132 -1.67 -24.53 -6.52
N LEU A 133 -2.03 -23.41 -7.14
CA LEU A 133 -1.12 -22.42 -7.71
C LEU A 133 -1.23 -21.09 -6.95
N SER A 134 -0.27 -20.19 -7.18
CA SER A 134 -0.24 -18.89 -6.54
C SER A 134 0.43 -17.84 -7.40
N ASP A 135 -0.07 -16.61 -7.29
CA ASP A 135 0.62 -15.40 -7.72
C ASP A 135 1.11 -14.60 -6.50
N SER A 136 2.13 -13.77 -6.70
CA SER A 136 2.70 -13.00 -5.60
C SER A 136 3.35 -11.70 -6.06
N GLU A 137 3.20 -10.66 -5.25
CA GLU A 137 3.83 -9.36 -5.45
C GLU A 137 4.65 -8.97 -4.21
N VAL A 138 5.82 -8.36 -4.44
CA VAL A 138 6.62 -7.75 -3.37
C VAL A 138 6.36 -6.24 -3.37
N VAL A 139 5.91 -5.73 -2.24
CA VAL A 139 5.55 -4.32 -2.05
C VAL A 139 6.54 -3.67 -1.10
N SER A 140 7.13 -2.57 -1.56
CA SER A 140 7.92 -1.69 -0.71
C SER A 140 6.99 -0.71 0.01
N ILE A 141 7.05 -0.70 1.34
CA ILE A 141 6.33 0.24 2.20
C ILE A 141 7.37 1.11 2.90
N VAL A 142 7.27 2.42 2.75
CA VAL A 142 8.17 3.39 3.39
C VAL A 142 7.41 4.16 4.47
N VAL A 143 7.82 3.99 5.73
CA VAL A 143 7.40 4.87 6.81
C VAL A 143 8.36 6.05 6.83
N ARG A 144 7.81 7.23 6.59
CA ARG A 144 8.56 8.48 6.70
C ARG A 144 8.36 9.01 8.10
N ASP A 145 9.39 9.66 8.60
CA ASP A 145 9.21 10.62 9.68
C ASP A 145 8.04 11.54 9.28
N SER A 146 7.14 11.78 10.23
CA SER A 146 6.07 12.75 10.06
C SER A 146 6.58 14.16 9.82
N ALA A 147 7.91 14.38 9.80
CA ALA A 147 8.57 15.67 9.88
C ALA A 147 8.16 16.26 11.21
N SER A 148 8.95 15.90 12.23
CA SER A 148 8.91 16.54 13.54
C SER A 148 8.60 18.03 13.36
N CYS A 149 7.59 18.52 14.07
CA CYS A 149 7.30 19.94 14.12
C CYS A 149 8.48 20.75 14.68
N CYS A 150 9.43 20.07 15.33
CA CYS A 150 10.71 20.59 15.75
C CYS A 150 11.75 20.48 14.62
N ILE A 151 12.45 21.58 14.33
CA ILE A 151 13.48 21.62 13.28
C ILE A 151 14.83 21.99 13.89
N GLY A 152 15.79 21.07 13.82
CA GLY A 152 17.16 21.31 14.30
C GLY A 152 17.30 21.09 15.80
N SER A 153 16.95 22.08 16.62
CA SER A 153 17.07 22.05 18.09
C SER A 153 15.74 22.34 18.74
N ALA A 154 15.46 21.69 19.87
CA ALA A 154 14.28 21.99 20.68
C ALA A 154 14.36 23.39 21.29
N GLY A 155 13.23 23.99 21.62
CA GLY A 155 13.13 25.17 22.47
C GLY A 155 12.17 26.26 22.00
N ASN A 156 11.65 26.15 20.78
CA ASN A 156 10.63 27.05 20.22
C ASN A 156 9.22 26.53 20.55
N ILE A 157 8.92 26.48 21.85
CA ILE A 157 7.72 25.86 22.43
C ILE A 157 6.45 26.62 22.02
N ASN A 158 6.56 27.94 21.83
CA ASN A 158 5.42 28.77 21.44
C ASN A 158 5.13 28.75 19.91
N GLY A 159 6.01 28.13 19.12
CA GLY A 159 5.87 27.97 17.67
C GLY A 159 6.10 29.27 16.89
N ASP A 160 6.98 30.14 17.37
CA ASP A 160 7.28 31.39 16.71
C ASP A 160 7.99 31.14 15.36
N PRO A 161 7.61 31.83 14.25
CA PRO A 161 8.11 31.54 12.90
C PRO A 161 9.62 31.77 12.70
N GLY A 162 10.26 32.47 13.64
CA GLY A 162 11.69 32.75 13.61
C GLY A 162 12.55 31.64 14.20
N ASP A 163 11.93 30.64 14.82
CA ASP A 163 12.61 29.55 15.53
C ASP A 163 13.62 30.04 16.56
N VAL A 164 13.23 31.07 17.32
CA VAL A 164 14.08 31.73 18.29
C VAL A 164 13.62 31.35 19.68
N MET A 165 14.43 30.59 20.40
CA MET A 165 14.23 30.32 21.81
C MET A 165 14.39 31.62 22.62
N ASP A 166 13.32 32.05 23.30
CA ASP A 166 13.29 33.25 24.13
C ASP A 166 12.38 33.13 25.37
N VAL A 167 12.09 34.27 26.00
CA VAL A 167 11.27 34.31 27.24
C VAL A 167 9.78 34.01 26.99
N GLY A 168 9.33 34.09 25.74
CA GLY A 168 8.03 33.64 25.27
C GLY A 168 7.87 32.14 25.45
N ASP A 169 8.90 31.35 25.10
CA ASP A 169 8.92 29.90 25.29
C ASP A 169 8.89 29.53 26.77
N LEU A 170 9.64 30.26 27.60
CA LEU A 170 9.62 30.06 29.05
C LEU A 170 8.21 30.27 29.61
N THR A 171 7.52 31.32 29.16
CA THR A 171 6.16 31.62 29.61
C THR A 171 5.19 30.53 29.17
N PHE A 172 5.35 30.02 27.95
CA PHE A 172 4.52 28.94 27.41
C PHE A 172 4.74 27.62 28.14
N LEU A 173 5.98 27.26 28.42
CA LEU A 173 6.33 26.05 29.15
C LEU A 173 5.86 26.10 30.60
N ILE A 174 5.98 27.26 31.27
CA ILE A 174 5.42 27.44 32.62
C ILE A 174 3.90 27.30 32.60
N ASP A 175 3.22 27.88 31.61
CA ASP A 175 1.77 27.76 31.48
C ASP A 175 1.33 26.30 31.28
N HIS A 176 2.05 25.57 30.42
CA HIS A 176 1.86 24.14 30.19
C HIS A 176 2.09 23.29 31.46
N LEU A 177 3.18 23.54 32.20
CA LEU A 177 3.56 22.68 33.33
C LEU A 177 2.83 22.99 34.63
N PHE A 178 2.39 24.24 34.85
CA PHE A 178 1.92 24.66 36.19
C PHE A 178 0.63 25.47 36.22
N ILE A 179 0.21 26.09 35.12
CA ILE A 179 -0.90 27.05 35.15
C ILE A 179 -2.15 26.47 34.49
N SER A 180 -2.10 26.28 33.16
CA SER A 180 -3.26 25.89 32.35
C SER A 180 -3.29 24.42 31.98
N PHE A 181 -2.13 23.75 31.96
CA PHE A 181 -1.97 22.38 31.46
C PHE A 181 -2.43 22.20 30.01
N LYS A 182 -2.45 23.30 29.23
CA LYS A 182 -2.78 23.26 27.81
C LYS A 182 -1.73 22.42 27.07
N PRO A 183 -2.10 21.37 26.33
CA PRO A 183 -1.14 20.55 25.58
C PRO A 183 -0.31 21.39 24.61
N LEU A 184 0.97 21.02 24.47
CA LEU A 184 1.87 21.64 23.49
C LEU A 184 1.46 21.25 22.07
N THR A 185 1.57 22.20 21.15
CA THR A 185 1.34 21.96 19.72
C THR A 185 2.43 21.09 19.12
N CYS A 186 3.64 21.17 19.69
CA CYS A 186 4.81 20.38 19.33
C CYS A 186 5.52 19.93 20.62
N PRO A 187 5.20 18.74 21.16
CA PRO A 187 5.87 18.22 22.34
C PRO A 187 7.39 18.05 22.17
N GLU A 188 7.84 17.80 20.94
CA GLU A 188 9.25 17.61 20.58
C GLU A 188 10.09 18.90 20.81
N GLU A 189 9.49 20.08 20.61
CA GLU A 189 10.08 21.38 20.97
C GLU A 189 10.22 21.57 22.49
N GLY A 190 9.42 20.84 23.26
CA GLY A 190 9.42 20.92 24.72
C GLY A 190 10.44 20.02 25.40
N ASN A 191 11.00 19.01 24.72
CA ASN A 191 12.04 18.12 25.27
C ASN A 191 13.45 18.77 25.17
N ILE A 192 13.62 19.91 25.82
CA ILE A 192 14.82 20.75 25.76
C ILE A 192 16.04 20.04 26.34
N ASN A 193 15.82 19.19 27.34
CA ASN A 193 16.90 18.44 27.98
C ASN A 193 17.31 17.18 27.18
N GLY A 194 16.48 16.77 26.23
CA GLY A 194 16.73 15.64 25.33
C GLY A 194 16.66 14.29 26.02
N ASP A 195 15.84 14.15 27.06
CA ASP A 195 15.70 12.87 27.74
C ASP A 195 15.05 11.83 26.82
N PRO A 196 15.46 10.55 26.91
CA PRO A 196 14.95 9.50 26.03
C PRO A 196 13.47 9.15 26.24
N ALA A 197 12.83 9.64 27.30
CA ALA A 197 11.41 9.41 27.51
C ALA A 197 10.54 10.39 26.69
N GLY A 198 11.13 11.50 26.22
CA GLY A 198 10.44 12.51 25.42
C GLY A 198 9.37 13.27 26.20
N THR A 199 9.41 13.20 27.54
CA THR A 199 8.37 13.76 28.40
C THR A 199 8.72 15.19 28.77
N VAL A 200 7.88 16.14 28.35
CA VAL A 200 8.06 17.54 28.72
C VAL A 200 7.75 17.76 30.21
N ASP A 201 8.78 18.05 30.99
CA ASP A 201 8.69 18.16 32.45
C ASP A 201 9.54 19.30 33.04
N VAL A 202 9.73 19.27 34.37
CA VAL A 202 10.48 20.31 35.09
C VAL A 202 11.99 20.28 34.78
N GLY A 203 12.50 19.16 34.28
CA GLY A 203 13.84 19.03 33.71
C GLY A 203 14.02 19.91 32.48
N ASP A 204 13.03 19.94 31.59
CA ASP A 204 13.04 20.82 30.41
C ASP A 204 12.95 22.29 30.78
N LEU A 205 12.13 22.62 31.78
CA LEU A 205 12.09 23.99 32.30
C LEU A 205 13.45 24.43 32.84
N THR A 206 14.12 23.53 33.55
CA THR A 206 15.46 23.80 34.10
C THR A 206 16.47 23.99 32.97
N ALA A 207 16.41 23.15 31.93
CA ALA A 207 17.26 23.27 30.75
C ALA A 207 16.99 24.57 29.98
N LEU A 208 15.73 24.99 29.82
CA LEU A 208 15.36 26.24 29.17
C LEU A 208 15.90 27.46 29.91
N ILE A 209 15.76 27.47 31.25
CA ILE A 209 16.29 28.55 32.09
C ILE A 209 17.81 28.60 31.99
N ASP A 210 18.47 27.45 32.01
CA ASP A 210 19.93 27.37 31.88
C ASP A 210 20.41 27.90 30.52
N ALA A 211 19.71 27.53 29.45
CA ALA A 211 19.98 27.95 28.08
C ALA A 211 19.70 29.44 27.83
N LEU A 212 18.71 30.03 28.50
CA LEU A 212 18.37 31.45 28.33
C LEU A 212 19.17 32.40 29.23
N PHE A 213 19.55 31.97 30.44
CA PHE A 213 19.98 32.90 31.49
C PHE A 213 21.25 32.52 32.25
N ILE A 214 21.66 31.25 32.26
CA ILE A 214 22.72 30.79 33.16
C ILE A 214 23.99 30.44 32.36
N SER A 215 23.93 29.35 31.59
CA SER A 215 25.10 28.79 30.91
C SER A 215 25.09 29.08 29.40
N PHE A 216 23.91 29.36 28.83
CA PHE A 216 23.70 29.41 27.37
C PHE A 216 24.05 28.10 26.67
N ALA A 217 23.92 26.97 27.38
CA ALA A 217 24.03 25.66 26.78
C ALA A 217 22.97 25.52 25.67
N PRO A 218 23.35 25.02 24.48
CA PRO A 218 22.39 24.80 23.43
C PRO A 218 21.40 23.70 23.85
N PRO A 219 20.12 23.82 23.51
CA PRO A 219 19.14 22.75 23.68
C PRO A 219 19.54 21.46 22.98
N ALA A 220 18.94 20.36 23.40
CA ALA A 220 19.07 19.09 22.70
C ALA A 220 18.58 19.21 21.24
N PRO A 221 19.15 18.41 20.31
CA PRO A 221 18.58 18.26 18.99
C PRO A 221 17.13 17.74 19.09
N CYS A 222 16.28 18.09 18.14
CA CYS A 222 14.95 17.49 18.03
C CYS A 222 15.09 15.96 17.98
N GLN A 223 14.31 15.26 18.81
CA GLN A 223 14.29 13.80 18.93
C GLN A 223 13.02 13.21 18.32
#